data_AF-A0A6J1X0A8-F1
#
_entry.id   AF-A0A6J1X0A8-F1
#
_cell.length_a   1.000
_cell.length_b   1.000
_cell.length_c   1.000
_cell.angle_alpha   90.00
_cell.angle_beta   90.00
_cell.angle_gamma   90.00
#
_symmetry.space_group_name_H-M   'P 1'
#
loop_
_entity.id
_entity.type
_entity.pdbx_description
1 polymer ?
#
loop_
_entity_poly.entity_id
_entity_poly.type
_entity_poly.pdbx_seq_one_letter_code
_entity_poly.pdbx_strand_id
1 'polypeptide(L)' 'MKLEVVDPRVPFLIRVASISEVKGHQVRVSFDGWPDELAVWMDDDSPDIHPVGWCLKTGHPLEPPLSEYHWV' A
#
# COMPACT_ATOMS: atom_id res chain seq x y z
N MET A 1 -4.35 -8.56 6.09
CA MET A 1 -4.96 -7.31 6.59
C MET A 1 -4.82 -6.26 5.48
N LYS A 2 -5.83 -5.41 5.24
CA LYS A 2 -5.80 -4.35 4.20
C LYS A 2 -5.40 -3.01 4.80
N LEU A 3 -4.68 -2.20 4.02
CA LEU A 3 -4.10 -0.91 4.39
C LEU A 3 -4.16 0.08 3.21
N GLU A 4 -3.95 1.35 3.51
CA GLU A 4 -3.64 2.41 2.55
C GLU A 4 -2.21 2.87 2.81
N VAL A 5 -1.32 2.78 1.83
CA VAL A 5 0.13 2.95 2.05
C VAL A 5 0.74 3.88 1.00
N VAL A 6 1.57 4.82 1.43
CA VAL A 6 2.36 5.68 0.52
C VAL A 6 3.37 4.80 -0.23
N ASP A 7 3.41 4.87 -1.56
CA ASP A 7 4.38 4.10 -2.35
C ASP A 7 5.78 4.72 -2.19
N PRO A 8 6.75 4.05 -1.56
CA PRO A 8 8.08 4.63 -1.34
C PRO A 8 8.85 4.89 -2.63
N ARG A 9 8.44 4.27 -3.75
CA ARG A 9 9.03 4.50 -5.08
C ARG A 9 8.38 5.69 -5.79
N VAL A 10 7.14 6.02 -5.41
CA VAL A 10 6.33 7.09 -6.00
C VAL A 10 5.60 7.84 -4.88
N PRO A 11 6.31 8.66 -4.07
CA PRO A 11 5.82 9.14 -2.76
C PRO A 11 4.57 10.03 -2.78
N PHE A 12 4.11 10.44 -3.97
CA PHE A 12 2.87 11.21 -4.14
C PHE A 12 1.63 10.31 -4.32
N LEU A 13 1.79 8.98 -4.34
CA LEU A 13 0.70 8.02 -4.50
C LEU A 13 0.46 7.25 -3.21
N ILE A 14 -0.81 7.15 -2.82
CA ILE A 14 -1.27 6.23 -1.78
C ILE A 14 -2.02 5.11 -2.47
N ARG A 15 -1.67 3.87 -2.17
CA ARG A 15 -2.20 2.67 -2.85
C ARG A 15 -2.90 1.75 -1.87
N VAL A 16 -3.86 0.98 -2.38
CA VAL A 16 -4.41 -0.17 -1.65
C VAL A 16 -3.32 -1.23 -1.49
N ALA A 17 -3.13 -1.70 -0.27
CA ALA A 17 -2.10 -2.68 0.04
C ALA A 17 -2.56 -3.74 1.04
N SER A 18 -1.80 -4.82 1.10
CA SER A 18 -2.00 -5.96 2.00
C SER A 18 -0.71 -6.27 2.76
N ILE A 19 -0.83 -6.64 4.04
CA ILE A 19 0.29 -7.26 4.76
C ILE A 19 0.44 -8.70 4.28
N SER A 20 1.57 -9.03 3.66
CA SER A 20 1.93 -10.37 3.20
C SER A 20 2.79 -11.15 4.20
N GLU A 21 3.60 -10.46 4.99
CA GLU A 21 4.49 -11.07 6.00
C GLU A 21 4.71 -10.11 7.18
N VAL A 22 5.07 -10.66 8.34
CA VAL A 22 5.41 -9.89 9.55
C VAL A 22 6.73 -10.43 10.11
N LYS A 23 7.65 -9.52 10.46
CA LYS A 23 8.95 -9.85 11.01
C LYS A 23 9.35 -8.83 12.08
N GLY A 24 9.17 -9.20 13.35
CA GLY A 24 9.44 -8.28 14.46
C GLY A 24 8.54 -7.05 14.37
N HIS A 25 9.17 -5.86 14.34
CA HIS A 25 8.51 -4.55 14.18
C HIS A 25 8.39 -4.11 12.72
N GLN A 26 8.49 -5.04 11.79
CA GLN A 26 8.36 -4.76 10.36
C GLN A 26 7.26 -5.58 9.74
N VAL A 27 6.56 -4.98 8.79
CA VAL A 27 5.55 -5.63 7.96
C VAL A 27 6.00 -5.58 6.51
N ARG A 28 5.77 -6.68 5.79
CA ARG A 28 5.93 -6.71 4.34
C ARG A 28 4.61 -6.33 3.70
N VAL A 29 4.61 -5.23 2.97
CA VAL A 29 3.46 -4.63 2.30
C VAL A 29 3.49 -4.98 0.82
N SER A 30 2.49 -5.71 0.34
CA SER A 30 2.25 -5.95 -1.08
C SER A 30 1.17 -4.99 -1.59
N PHE A 31 1.41 -4.32 -2.71
CA PHE A 31 0.42 -3.44 -3.34
C PHE A 31 -0.54 -4.26 -4.18
N ASP A 32 -1.85 -4.08 -3.97
CA ASP A 32 -2.87 -4.92 -4.61
C ASP A 32 -2.81 -4.78 -6.15
N GLY A 33 -2.71 -5.92 -6.84
CA GLY A 33 -2.58 -6.00 -8.30
C GLY A 33 -1.16 -5.82 -8.85
N TRP A 34 -0.17 -5.50 -8.00
CA TRP A 34 1.22 -5.39 -8.42
C TRP A 34 1.99 -6.70 -8.18
N PRO A 35 3.09 -6.95 -8.93
CA PRO A 35 3.97 -8.10 -8.69
C PRO A 35 4.54 -8.13 -7.27
N ASP A 36 4.67 -9.31 -6.67
CA ASP A 36 5.12 -9.49 -5.27
C ASP A 36 6.59 -9.06 -5.06
N GLU A 37 7.39 -9.05 -6.13
CA GLU A 37 8.77 -8.53 -6.13
C GLU A 37 8.83 -7.03 -5.83
N LEU A 38 7.70 -6.33 -5.99
CA LEU A 38 7.56 -4.91 -5.68
C LEU A 38 7.03 -4.67 -4.27
N ALA A 39 6.78 -5.71 -3.48
CA ALA A 39 6.45 -5.58 -2.07
C ALA A 39 7.61 -4.99 -1.28
N VAL A 40 7.29 -4.20 -0.26
CA VAL A 40 8.27 -3.44 0.52
C VAL A 40 8.19 -3.81 2.00
N TRP A 41 9.34 -3.80 2.69
CA TRP A 41 9.37 -3.88 4.15
C TRP A 41 9.27 -2.48 4.73
N MET A 42 8.41 -2.30 5.73
CA MET A 42 8.20 -1.05 6.45
C MET A 42 8.09 -1.33 7.93
N ASP A 43 8.52 -0.38 8.76
CA ASP A 43 8.28 -0.45 10.21
C ASP A 43 6.77 -0.36 10.49
N ASP A 44 6.29 -1.12 11.48
CA ASP A 44 4.87 -1.27 11.79
C ASP A 44 4.22 0.00 12.37
N ASP A 45 5.03 0.96 12.82
CA ASP A 45 4.65 2.29 13.27
C ASP A 45 4.94 3.40 12.25
N SER A 46 5.28 3.03 11.01
CA SER A 46 5.57 3.99 9.95
C SER A 46 4.41 4.97 9.75
N PRO A 47 4.68 6.29 9.66
CA PRO A 47 3.64 7.30 9.44
C PRO A 47 3.00 7.18 8.04
N ASP A 48 3.62 6.43 7.13
CA ASP A 48 3.18 6.22 5.76
C ASP A 48 2.24 5.01 5.60
N ILE A 49 1.94 4.33 6.72
CA ILE A 49 0.95 3.25 6.79
C ILE A 49 -0.32 3.78 7.42
N HIS A 50 -1.44 3.63 6.71
CA HIS A 50 -2.73 4.13 7.15
C HIS A 50 -3.82 3.04 7.17
N PRO A 51 -4.80 3.17 8.09
CA PRO A 51 -5.96 2.28 8.08
C PRO A 51 -6.85 2.55 6.87
N VAL A 52 -7.61 1.53 6.45
CA VAL A 52 -8.61 1.66 5.39
C VAL A 52 -9.58 2.80 5.70
N GLY A 53 -9.80 3.66 4.70
CA GLY A 53 -10.63 4.85 4.75
C GLY A 53 -9.89 6.13 5.17
N TRP A 54 -8.56 6.11 5.32
CA TRP A 54 -7.80 7.31 5.67
C TRP A 54 -7.84 8.35 4.56
N CYS A 55 -7.56 7.95 3.31
CA CYS A 55 -7.60 8.82 2.13
C CYS A 55 -8.96 9.50 1.98
N LEU A 56 -10.05 8.74 2.17
CA LEU A 56 -11.41 9.29 2.14
C LEU A 56 -11.64 10.35 3.22
N LYS A 57 -11.13 10.13 4.44
CA LYS A 57 -11.30 11.05 5.57
C LYS A 57 -10.45 12.31 5.43
N THR A 58 -9.27 12.21 4.84
CA THR A 58 -8.31 13.31 4.75
C THR A 58 -8.35 14.03 3.40
N GLY A 59 -9.10 13.52 2.43
CA GLY A 59 -9.24 14.10 1.10
C GLY A 59 -8.07 13.80 0.16
N HIS A 60 -7.24 12.80 0.47
CA HIS A 60 -6.16 12.35 -0.41
C HIS A 60 -6.69 11.37 -1.47
N PRO A 61 -6.14 11.38 -2.70
CA PRO A 61 -6.46 10.38 -3.70
C PRO A 61 -5.96 9.00 -3.25
N LEU A 62 -6.78 7.98 -3.46
CA LEU A 62 -6.40 6.58 -3.30
C LEU A 62 -6.32 5.93 -4.69
N GLU A 63 -5.14 5.43 -5.02
CA GLU A 63 -4.92 4.70 -6.26
C GLU A 63 -5.63 3.34 -6.19
N PRO A 64 -6.46 2.99 -7.19
CA PRO A 64 -7.08 1.67 -7.24
C PRO A 64 -6.02 0.58 -7.42
N PRO A 65 -6.33 -0.67 -7.03
CA PRO A 65 -5.50 -1.82 -7.39
C PRO A 65 -5.23 -1.87 -8.90
N LEU A 66 -4.04 -2.34 -9.28
CA LEU A 66 -3.74 -2.53 -10.69
C LEU A 66 -4.62 -3.67 -11.24
N SER A 67 -5.42 -3.38 -12.26
CA SER A 67 -6.19 -4.40 -12.99
C SER A 67 -5.43 -4.88 -14.22
N GLU A 68 -5.54 -6.16 -14.55
CA GLU A 68 -4.96 -6.74 -15.79
C GLU A 68 -5.49 -6.09 -17.08
N TYR A 69 -6.58 -5.31 -17.00
CA TYR A 69 -7.23 -4.70 -18.17
C TYR A 69 -6.77 -3.27 -18.50
N HIS A 70 -5.68 -2.75 -17.91
CA HIS A 70 -5.23 -1.38 -18.24
C HIS A 70 -4.61 -1.22 -19.65
N TRP A 71 -4.57 -2.31 -20.43
CA TRP A 71 -4.04 -2.34 -21.80
C TRP A 71 -4.99 -2.94 -22.84
N VAL A 72 -6.28 -3.11 -22.53
CA VAL A 72 -7.32 -3.52 -23.51
C VAL A 72 -8.39 -2.45 -23.69
#